data_AF-A0A2E4QE44-F1
#
_entry.id   AF-A0A2E4QE44-F1
#
_cell.length_a   1.000
_cell.length_b   1.000
_cell.length_c   1.000
_cell.angle_alpha   90.00
_cell.angle_beta   90.00
_cell.angle_gamma   90.00
#
_symmetry.space_group_name_H-M   'P 1'
#
loop_
_entity.id
_entity.type
_entity.pdbx_description
1 polymer ?
#
loop_
_entity_poly.entity_id
_entity_poly.type
_entity_poly.pdbx_seq_one_letter_code
_entity_poly.pdbx_strand_id
1 'polypeptide(L)'
;YFALDVLKNDREVVLTAVNQDGQALDYASNALKDDREVVLAAISQDGYALEFASAALKDDREIVLAAINQYGWALQFASAELKNDRDFILAAVNQSGCALMFASAALKNDREIVLAAVNQDGYALESASALLQADREVILAAVNQHGQALRHASIALRADREVVLAAISQNGLALQFASAELKDNQEVVLAAVNQNGKALQRVLPEWKNDPDIVLAALQQNTKARKYIPKEFITLIKESLQVDENVYEIATRQHRIDDHISQIISSFLLTKKADTYREIDLILHLSSNTEDNLTFIQSQVEEDASRLKYVDPDHPHYKEIVLEALQKTSDASVIEALQHNSQAIVLKKLEIDKLGDLYKLVQTDQRSP
;
A
#
# COMPACT_ATOMS: atom_id res chain seq x y z
N TYR A 1 -16.31 -33.26 -49.54
CA TYR A 1 -16.67 -34.14 -48.42
C TYR A 1 -15.92 -35.46 -48.46
N PHE A 2 -16.10 -36.33 -49.47
CA PHE A 2 -15.41 -37.65 -49.53
C PHE A 2 -13.87 -37.59 -49.47
N ALA A 3 -13.22 -36.65 -50.18
CA ALA A 3 -11.75 -36.55 -50.19
C ALA A 3 -11.15 -36.13 -48.83
N LEU A 4 -11.88 -35.36 -48.02
CA LEU A 4 -11.44 -34.96 -46.69
C LEU A 4 -11.53 -36.13 -45.71
N ASP A 5 -12.56 -36.97 -45.80
CA ASP A 5 -12.69 -38.16 -44.94
C ASP A 5 -11.61 -39.22 -45.22
N VAL A 6 -11.18 -39.37 -46.47
CA VAL A 6 -10.08 -40.28 -46.81
C VAL A 6 -8.77 -39.80 -46.17
N LEU A 7 -8.45 -38.51 -46.28
CA LEU A 7 -7.21 -37.94 -45.74
C LEU A 7 -7.16 -37.99 -44.20
N LYS A 8 -8.30 -37.82 -43.52
CA LYS A 8 -8.38 -37.91 -42.06
C LYS A 8 -8.21 -39.33 -41.52
N ASN A 9 -8.36 -40.34 -42.37
CA ASN A 9 -8.14 -41.75 -42.03
C ASN A 9 -6.79 -42.26 -42.54
N ASP A 10 -6.08 -41.48 -43.35
CA ASP A 10 -4.77 -41.85 -43.85
C ASP A 10 -3.71 -41.60 -42.77
N ARG A 11 -3.17 -42.69 -42.24
CA ARG A 11 -2.22 -42.67 -41.13
C ARG A 11 -0.94 -41.90 -41.46
N GLU A 12 -0.41 -42.01 -42.68
CA GLU A 12 0.84 -41.32 -43.06
C GLU A 12 0.61 -39.81 -43.20
N VAL A 13 -0.52 -39.42 -43.79
CA VAL A 13 -0.92 -38.01 -43.90
C VAL A 13 -1.10 -37.41 -42.52
N VAL A 14 -1.83 -38.09 -41.64
CA VAL A 14 -2.05 -37.62 -40.26
C VAL A 14 -0.73 -37.57 -39.48
N LEU A 15 0.12 -38.59 -39.57
CA LEU A 15 1.45 -38.57 -38.93
C LEU A 15 2.30 -37.40 -39.40
N THR A 16 2.29 -37.11 -40.70
CA THR A 16 3.04 -35.96 -41.25
C THR A 16 2.49 -34.65 -40.70
N ALA A 17 1.17 -34.51 -40.60
CA ALA A 17 0.53 -33.31 -40.06
C ALA A 17 0.83 -33.12 -38.57
N VAL A 18 0.64 -34.16 -37.73
CA VAL A 18 0.87 -34.05 -36.28
C VAL A 18 2.34 -33.85 -35.91
N ASN A 19 3.27 -34.28 -36.76
CA ASN A 19 4.70 -33.99 -36.58
C ASN A 19 5.07 -32.53 -36.91
N GLN A 20 4.21 -31.79 -37.59
CA GLN A 20 4.40 -30.36 -37.84
C GLN A 20 3.62 -29.49 -36.84
N ASP A 21 2.44 -29.95 -36.45
CA ASP A 21 1.56 -29.29 -35.48
C ASP A 21 0.75 -30.35 -34.71
N GLY A 22 1.04 -30.52 -33.41
CA GLY A 22 0.38 -31.51 -32.57
C GLY A 22 -1.15 -31.33 -32.50
N GLN A 23 -1.65 -30.10 -32.68
CA GLN A 23 -3.08 -29.80 -32.69
C GLN A 23 -3.80 -30.37 -33.93
N ALA A 24 -3.06 -30.76 -34.98
CA ALA A 24 -3.63 -31.42 -36.16
C ALA A 24 -4.35 -32.73 -35.83
N LEU A 25 -4.09 -33.32 -34.64
CA LEU A 25 -4.79 -34.51 -34.15
C LEU A 25 -6.31 -34.30 -34.07
N ASP A 26 -6.79 -33.07 -33.86
CA ASP A 26 -8.24 -32.78 -33.83
C ASP A 26 -8.95 -33.21 -35.13
N TYR A 27 -8.26 -33.08 -36.26
CA TYR A 27 -8.85 -33.42 -37.56
C TYR A 27 -8.78 -34.91 -37.90
N ALA A 28 -7.98 -35.69 -37.17
CA ALA A 28 -7.84 -37.11 -37.40
C ALA A 28 -9.14 -37.87 -37.10
N SER A 29 -9.32 -39.04 -37.74
CA SER A 29 -10.46 -39.89 -37.44
C SER A 29 -10.38 -40.48 -36.04
N ASN A 30 -11.52 -40.94 -35.50
CA ASN A 30 -11.57 -41.54 -34.17
C ASN A 30 -10.63 -42.75 -34.03
N ALA A 31 -10.39 -43.50 -35.12
CA ALA A 31 -9.46 -44.62 -35.12
C ALA A 31 -8.00 -44.16 -34.91
N LEU A 32 -7.61 -43.03 -35.52
CA LEU A 32 -6.26 -42.47 -35.37
C LEU A 32 -6.11 -41.65 -34.09
N LYS A 33 -7.19 -41.08 -33.56
CA LYS A 33 -7.23 -40.52 -32.19
C LYS A 33 -7.09 -41.58 -31.09
N ASP A 34 -7.24 -42.87 -31.45
CA ASP A 34 -7.02 -44.03 -30.58
C ASP A 34 -5.70 -44.77 -30.94
N ASP A 35 -4.97 -44.32 -31.96
CA ASP A 35 -3.65 -44.86 -32.33
C ASP A 35 -2.58 -44.25 -31.41
N ARG A 36 -1.98 -45.09 -30.57
CA ARG A 36 -0.95 -44.70 -29.60
C ARG A 36 0.21 -43.93 -30.24
N GLU A 37 0.72 -44.38 -31.37
CA GLU A 37 1.90 -43.76 -32.01
C GLU A 37 1.55 -42.40 -32.59
N VAL A 38 0.37 -42.28 -33.21
CA VAL A 38 -0.11 -41.00 -33.75
C VAL A 38 -0.32 -39.98 -32.63
N VAL A 39 -0.94 -40.41 -31.53
CA VAL A 39 -1.18 -39.54 -30.37
C VAL A 39 0.12 -39.15 -29.68
N LEU A 40 1.08 -40.06 -29.51
CA LEU A 40 2.39 -39.72 -28.95
C LEU A 40 3.18 -38.78 -29.87
N ALA A 41 3.10 -38.95 -31.20
CA ALA A 41 3.71 -38.02 -32.14
C ALA A 41 3.10 -36.61 -32.00
N ALA A 42 1.78 -36.50 -31.88
CA ALA A 42 1.10 -35.24 -31.63
C ALA A 42 1.50 -34.60 -30.29
N ILE A 43 1.48 -35.39 -29.21
CA ILE A 43 1.91 -34.95 -27.87
C ILE A 43 3.37 -34.50 -27.85
N SER A 44 4.24 -35.14 -28.64
CA SER A 44 5.64 -34.75 -28.74
C SER A 44 5.85 -33.35 -29.31
N GLN A 45 4.88 -32.85 -30.10
CA GLN A 45 4.88 -31.48 -30.62
C GLN A 45 4.13 -30.52 -29.69
N ASP A 46 3.02 -30.95 -29.11
CA ASP A 46 2.22 -30.16 -28.17
C ASP A 46 1.51 -31.06 -27.15
N GLY A 47 1.89 -30.98 -25.87
CA GLY A 47 1.25 -31.72 -24.79
C GLY A 47 -0.26 -31.52 -24.66
N TYR A 48 -0.83 -30.42 -25.14
CA TYR A 48 -2.29 -30.24 -25.16
C TYR A 48 -3.00 -31.08 -26.21
N ALA A 49 -2.30 -31.70 -27.16
CA ALA A 49 -2.89 -32.63 -28.12
C ALA A 49 -3.61 -33.82 -27.44
N LEU A 50 -3.30 -34.09 -26.16
CA LEU A 50 -4.05 -35.04 -25.32
C LEU A 50 -5.57 -34.76 -25.31
N GLU A 51 -6.00 -33.51 -25.50
CA GLU A 51 -7.41 -33.13 -25.62
C GLU A 51 -8.15 -33.95 -26.69
N PHE A 52 -7.50 -34.28 -27.80
CA PHE A 52 -8.13 -34.95 -28.93
C PHE A 52 -7.98 -36.47 -28.91
N ALA A 53 -7.16 -37.00 -28.00
CA ALA A 53 -7.00 -38.43 -27.83
C ALA A 53 -8.31 -39.11 -27.37
N SER A 54 -8.42 -40.40 -27.65
CA SER A 54 -9.53 -41.21 -27.19
C SER A 54 -9.62 -41.24 -25.65
N ALA A 55 -10.79 -41.60 -25.12
CA ALA A 55 -10.96 -41.76 -23.68
C ALA A 55 -10.02 -42.82 -23.09
N ALA A 56 -9.71 -43.88 -23.84
CA ALA A 56 -8.77 -44.92 -23.41
C ALA A 56 -7.34 -44.37 -23.27
N LEU A 57 -6.89 -43.55 -24.21
CA LEU A 57 -5.55 -42.97 -24.16
C LEU A 57 -5.44 -41.80 -23.15
N LYS A 58 -6.55 -41.14 -22.80
CA LYS A 58 -6.63 -40.18 -21.68
C LYS A 58 -6.59 -40.84 -20.30
N ASP A 59 -6.75 -42.15 -20.24
CA ASP A 59 -6.54 -42.96 -19.02
C ASP A 59 -5.22 -43.74 -19.07
N ASP A 60 -4.51 -43.71 -20.20
CA ASP A 60 -3.20 -44.33 -20.34
C ASP A 60 -2.13 -43.52 -19.61
N ARG A 61 -1.55 -44.13 -18.58
CA ARG A 61 -0.57 -43.50 -17.70
C ARG A 61 0.63 -42.93 -18.47
N GLU A 62 1.19 -43.67 -19.42
CA GLU A 62 2.41 -43.23 -20.11
C GLU A 62 2.12 -42.06 -21.03
N ILE A 63 1.00 -42.11 -21.77
CA ILE A 63 0.59 -41.05 -22.68
C ILE A 63 0.29 -39.76 -21.91
N VAL A 64 -0.50 -39.85 -20.84
CA VAL A 64 -0.85 -38.70 -20.02
C VAL A 64 0.39 -38.10 -19.35
N LEU A 65 1.30 -38.94 -18.85
CA LEU A 65 2.55 -38.45 -18.26
C LEU A 65 3.45 -37.75 -19.30
N ALA A 66 3.52 -38.27 -20.52
CA ALA A 66 4.24 -37.61 -21.62
C ALA A 66 3.67 -36.22 -21.90
N ALA A 67 2.33 -36.08 -21.87
CA ALA A 67 1.65 -34.80 -22.05
C ALA A 67 1.93 -33.81 -20.91
N ILE A 68 1.84 -34.29 -19.66
CA ILE A 68 2.12 -33.51 -18.44
C ILE A 68 3.57 -33.01 -18.42
N ASN A 69 4.52 -33.85 -18.83
CA ASN A 69 5.93 -33.49 -18.86
C ASN A 69 6.23 -32.33 -19.83
N GLN A 70 5.42 -32.12 -20.86
CA GLN A 70 5.48 -30.91 -21.67
C GLN A 70 4.78 -29.73 -21.00
N TYR A 71 3.51 -29.92 -20.64
CA TYR A 71 2.68 -28.89 -20.03
C TYR A 71 1.89 -29.47 -18.87
N GLY A 72 2.18 -29.01 -17.63
CA GLY A 72 1.48 -29.51 -16.43
C GLY A 72 -0.06 -29.36 -16.51
N TRP A 73 -0.55 -28.38 -17.27
CA TRP A 73 -1.99 -28.17 -17.50
C TRP A 73 -2.64 -29.23 -18.40
N ALA A 74 -1.88 -30.05 -19.12
CA ALA A 74 -2.41 -31.18 -19.88
C ALA A 74 -3.18 -32.17 -18.98
N LEU A 75 -2.90 -32.16 -17.67
CA LEU A 75 -3.68 -32.87 -16.65
C LEU A 75 -5.20 -32.63 -16.78
N GLN A 76 -5.65 -31.47 -17.27
CA GLN A 76 -7.08 -31.18 -17.45
C GLN A 76 -7.79 -32.16 -18.37
N PHE A 77 -7.07 -32.82 -19.28
CA PHE A 77 -7.62 -33.78 -20.25
C PHE A 77 -7.51 -35.23 -19.79
N ALA A 78 -6.79 -35.50 -18.70
CA ALA A 78 -6.68 -36.83 -18.12
C ALA A 78 -8.02 -37.33 -17.56
N SER A 79 -8.12 -38.64 -17.39
CA SER A 79 -9.24 -39.31 -16.73
C SER A 79 -9.44 -38.84 -15.28
N ALA A 80 -10.61 -39.10 -14.71
CA ALA A 80 -10.90 -38.74 -13.32
C ALA A 80 -10.02 -39.56 -12.35
N GLU A 81 -9.72 -40.79 -12.73
CA GLU A 81 -8.84 -41.72 -12.04
C GLU A 81 -7.44 -41.14 -11.91
N LEU A 82 -6.85 -40.65 -13.00
CA LEU A 82 -5.50 -40.03 -12.98
C LEU A 82 -5.49 -38.66 -12.30
N LYS A 83 -6.58 -37.88 -12.37
CA LYS A 83 -6.74 -36.63 -11.57
C LYS A 83 -6.86 -36.88 -10.07
N ASN A 84 -7.11 -38.12 -9.67
CA ASN A 84 -7.12 -38.57 -8.29
C ASN A 84 -5.86 -39.40 -7.95
N ASP A 85 -4.91 -39.54 -8.87
CA ASP A 85 -3.63 -40.21 -8.64
C ASP A 85 -2.59 -39.19 -8.15
N ARG A 86 -2.05 -39.47 -6.95
CA ARG A 86 -1.11 -38.59 -6.27
C ARG A 86 0.14 -38.30 -7.09
N ASP A 87 0.69 -39.28 -7.79
CA ASP A 87 1.96 -39.13 -8.51
C ASP A 87 1.77 -38.30 -9.79
N PHE A 88 0.62 -38.44 -10.45
CA PHE A 88 0.24 -37.61 -11.59
C PHE A 88 0.04 -36.16 -11.19
N ILE A 89 -0.64 -35.91 -10.07
CA ILE A 89 -0.81 -34.55 -9.57
C ILE A 89 0.53 -33.94 -9.20
N LEU A 90 1.42 -34.68 -8.52
CA LEU A 90 2.76 -34.20 -8.20
C LEU A 90 3.58 -33.86 -9.45
N ALA A 91 3.56 -34.72 -10.48
CA ALA A 91 4.21 -34.43 -11.74
C ALA A 91 3.67 -33.15 -12.40
N ALA A 92 2.34 -32.97 -12.39
CA ALA A 92 1.68 -31.82 -12.98
C ALA A 92 1.97 -30.51 -12.22
N VAL A 93 1.88 -30.51 -10.89
CA VAL A 93 2.13 -29.29 -10.08
C VAL A 93 3.59 -28.89 -10.07
N ASN A 94 4.51 -29.85 -10.18
CA ASN A 94 5.94 -29.56 -10.34
C ASN A 94 6.25 -28.87 -11.67
N GLN A 95 5.47 -29.13 -12.72
CA GLN A 95 5.56 -28.37 -13.97
C GLN A 95 4.84 -27.03 -13.91
N SER A 96 3.64 -26.98 -13.32
CA SER A 96 2.88 -25.75 -13.15
C SER A 96 2.02 -25.84 -11.90
N GLY A 97 2.31 -25.02 -10.88
CA GLY A 97 1.58 -25.05 -9.60
C GLY A 97 0.07 -24.92 -9.76
N CYS A 98 -0.39 -24.11 -10.73
CA CYS A 98 -1.81 -23.95 -11.06
C CYS A 98 -2.50 -25.24 -11.54
N ALA A 99 -1.77 -26.27 -11.97
CA ALA A 99 -2.35 -27.57 -12.33
C ALA A 99 -3.12 -28.25 -11.17
N LEU A 100 -2.87 -27.83 -9.92
CA LEU A 100 -3.63 -28.23 -8.74
C LEU A 100 -5.15 -28.04 -8.93
N MET A 101 -5.59 -27.07 -9.73
CA MET A 101 -7.00 -26.83 -10.00
C MET A 101 -7.74 -28.02 -10.61
N PHE A 102 -7.02 -28.91 -11.31
CA PHE A 102 -7.58 -30.10 -11.95
C PHE A 102 -7.56 -31.35 -11.05
N ALA A 103 -6.86 -31.29 -9.92
CA ALA A 103 -6.81 -32.38 -8.96
C ALA A 103 -8.18 -32.62 -8.30
N SER A 104 -8.38 -33.85 -7.81
CA SER A 104 -9.55 -34.19 -7.00
C SER A 104 -9.63 -33.36 -5.71
N ALA A 105 -10.83 -33.26 -5.13
CA ALA A 105 -11.02 -32.54 -3.86
C ALA A 105 -10.17 -33.13 -2.72
N ALA A 106 -9.93 -34.44 -2.73
CA ALA A 106 -9.08 -35.10 -1.75
C ALA A 106 -7.63 -34.62 -1.85
N LEU A 107 -7.09 -34.53 -3.08
CA LEU A 107 -5.71 -34.10 -3.32
C LEU A 107 -5.52 -32.58 -3.19
N LYS A 108 -6.56 -31.78 -3.40
CA LYS A 108 -6.58 -30.35 -3.02
C LYS A 108 -6.53 -30.11 -1.50
N ASN A 109 -6.77 -31.17 -0.72
CA ASN A 109 -6.61 -31.18 0.73
C ASN A 109 -5.36 -31.96 1.19
N ASP A 110 -4.56 -32.48 0.25
CA ASP A 110 -3.28 -33.09 0.55
C ASP A 110 -2.24 -31.99 0.76
N ARG A 111 -1.73 -31.90 1.97
CA ARG A 111 -0.82 -30.84 2.38
C ARG A 111 0.48 -30.82 1.58
N GLU A 112 1.03 -31.98 1.24
CA GLU A 112 2.32 -32.07 0.53
C GLU A 112 2.17 -31.65 -0.92
N ILE A 113 1.09 -32.09 -1.58
CA ILE A 113 0.76 -31.65 -2.94
C ILE A 113 0.56 -30.14 -2.98
N VAL A 114 -0.24 -29.60 -2.06
CA VAL A 114 -0.52 -28.16 -2.03
C VAL A 114 0.75 -27.37 -1.75
N LEU A 115 1.62 -27.84 -0.85
CA LEU A 115 2.92 -27.21 -0.62
C LEU A 115 3.80 -27.22 -1.89
N ALA A 116 3.86 -28.33 -2.62
CA ALA A 116 4.58 -28.40 -3.88
C ALA A 116 4.01 -27.38 -4.90
N ALA A 117 2.67 -27.31 -5.00
CA ALA A 117 2.00 -26.39 -5.90
C ALA A 117 2.25 -24.91 -5.55
N VAL A 118 2.10 -24.50 -4.28
CA VAL A 118 2.28 -23.10 -3.88
C VAL A 118 3.75 -22.67 -3.88
N ASN A 119 4.69 -23.60 -3.71
CA ASN A 119 6.11 -23.31 -3.88
C ASN A 119 6.49 -23.09 -5.34
N GLN A 120 5.75 -23.71 -6.28
CA GLN A 120 5.93 -23.49 -7.71
C GLN A 120 5.21 -22.21 -8.19
N ASP A 121 4.00 -21.94 -7.70
CA ASP A 121 3.21 -20.75 -8.01
C ASP A 121 2.31 -20.40 -6.82
N GLY A 122 2.56 -19.26 -6.18
CA GLY A 122 1.80 -18.83 -5.00
C GLY A 122 0.29 -18.68 -5.24
N TYR A 123 -0.16 -18.46 -6.48
CA TYR A 123 -1.59 -18.38 -6.79
C TYR A 123 -2.28 -19.75 -6.82
N ALA A 124 -1.53 -20.86 -6.84
CA ALA A 124 -2.09 -22.20 -6.72
C ALA A 124 -2.91 -22.40 -5.43
N LEU A 125 -2.65 -21.55 -4.41
CA LEU A 125 -3.42 -21.50 -3.17
C LEU A 125 -4.93 -21.32 -3.39
N GLU A 126 -5.35 -20.65 -4.47
CA GLU A 126 -6.76 -20.51 -4.85
C GLU A 126 -7.47 -21.85 -4.98
N SER A 127 -6.74 -22.88 -5.43
CA SER A 127 -7.27 -24.23 -5.65
C SER A 127 -7.21 -25.13 -4.43
N ALA A 128 -6.49 -24.74 -3.38
CA ALA A 128 -6.38 -25.51 -2.15
C ALA A 128 -7.71 -25.53 -1.38
N SER A 129 -7.88 -26.54 -0.52
CA SER A 129 -9.03 -26.61 0.37
C SER A 129 -9.06 -25.43 1.36
N ALA A 130 -10.24 -25.10 1.88
CA ALA A 130 -10.38 -24.08 2.93
C ALA A 130 -9.54 -24.40 4.19
N LEU A 131 -9.31 -25.68 4.47
CA LEU A 131 -8.45 -26.13 5.56
C LEU A 131 -7.00 -25.68 5.33
N LEU A 132 -6.48 -25.88 4.12
CA LEU A 132 -5.09 -25.51 3.77
C LEU A 132 -4.93 -24.01 3.48
N GLN A 133 -6.00 -23.32 3.09
CA GLN A 133 -6.06 -21.85 3.10
C GLN A 133 -6.03 -21.25 4.53
N ALA A 134 -6.22 -22.08 5.56
CA ALA A 134 -6.04 -21.73 6.96
C ALA A 134 -4.75 -22.34 7.56
N ASP A 135 -3.95 -23.09 6.79
CA ASP A 135 -2.65 -23.59 7.23
C ASP A 135 -1.59 -22.49 7.09
N ARG A 136 -1.04 -22.08 8.22
CA ARG A 136 -0.09 -20.96 8.29
C ARG A 136 1.15 -21.18 7.44
N GLU A 137 1.71 -22.39 7.40
CA GLU A 137 2.93 -22.67 6.64
C GLU A 137 2.65 -22.66 5.14
N VAL A 138 1.50 -23.21 4.73
CA VAL A 138 1.04 -23.16 3.33
C VAL A 138 0.87 -21.72 2.87
N ILE A 139 0.24 -20.87 3.70
CA ILE A 139 0.07 -19.45 3.36
C ILE A 139 1.41 -18.74 3.28
N LEU A 140 2.32 -18.97 4.23
CA LEU A 140 3.66 -18.37 4.19
C LEU A 140 4.42 -18.76 2.92
N ALA A 141 4.38 -20.04 2.52
CA ALA A 141 4.97 -20.49 1.26
C ALA A 141 4.36 -19.76 0.05
N ALA A 142 3.03 -19.66 0.00
CA ALA A 142 2.32 -18.99 -1.10
C ALA A 142 2.63 -17.49 -1.20
N VAL A 143 2.60 -16.75 -0.08
CA VAL A 143 2.83 -15.30 -0.10
C VAL A 143 4.29 -14.93 -0.34
N ASN A 144 5.24 -15.82 -0.01
CA ASN A 144 6.65 -15.65 -0.35
C ASN A 144 6.91 -15.79 -1.85
N GLN A 145 6.12 -16.60 -2.56
CA GLN A 145 6.15 -16.63 -4.02
C GLN A 145 5.44 -15.41 -4.61
N HIS A 146 4.20 -15.13 -4.18
CA HIS A 146 3.38 -14.03 -4.68
C HIS A 146 2.62 -13.37 -3.54
N GLY A 147 3.01 -12.15 -3.14
CA GLY A 147 2.39 -11.45 -1.99
C GLY A 147 0.87 -11.28 -2.09
N GLN A 148 0.31 -11.20 -3.30
CA GLN A 148 -1.16 -11.10 -3.49
C GLN A 148 -1.91 -12.42 -3.25
N ALA A 149 -1.22 -13.56 -3.14
CA ALA A 149 -1.82 -14.83 -2.73
C ALA A 149 -2.51 -14.73 -1.37
N LEU A 150 -2.14 -13.74 -0.54
CA LEU A 150 -2.79 -13.41 0.73
C LEU A 150 -4.32 -13.28 0.60
N ARG A 151 -4.85 -12.90 -0.57
CA ARG A 151 -6.30 -12.81 -0.82
C ARG A 151 -7.07 -14.12 -0.62
N HIS A 152 -6.39 -15.26 -0.78
CA HIS A 152 -6.96 -16.59 -0.62
C HIS A 152 -6.75 -17.15 0.79
N ALA A 153 -5.97 -16.48 1.64
CA ALA A 153 -5.80 -16.90 3.02
C ALA A 153 -7.09 -16.70 3.84
N SER A 154 -7.28 -17.57 4.83
CA SER A 154 -8.36 -17.44 5.80
C SER A 154 -8.38 -16.07 6.47
N ILE A 155 -9.55 -15.64 6.93
CA ILE A 155 -9.71 -14.34 7.63
C ILE A 155 -8.74 -14.21 8.80
N ALA A 156 -8.53 -15.30 9.56
CA ALA A 156 -7.60 -15.33 10.69
C ALA A 156 -6.15 -15.04 10.24
N LEU A 157 -5.69 -15.65 9.15
CA LEU A 157 -4.32 -15.44 8.65
C LEU A 157 -4.15 -14.10 7.93
N ARG A 158 -5.24 -13.49 7.42
CA ARG A 158 -5.21 -12.09 6.95
C ARG A 158 -5.15 -11.07 8.10
N ALA A 159 -5.35 -11.52 9.34
CA ALA A 159 -5.13 -10.75 10.57
C ALA A 159 -3.83 -11.14 11.29
N ASP A 160 -3.10 -12.16 10.82
CA ASP A 160 -1.78 -12.53 11.34
C ASP A 160 -0.75 -11.52 10.81
N ARG A 161 -0.17 -10.74 11.74
CA ARG A 161 0.80 -9.69 11.43
C ARG A 161 2.02 -10.22 10.68
N GLU A 162 2.57 -11.37 11.05
CA GLU A 162 3.77 -11.92 10.43
C GLU A 162 3.47 -12.38 8.99
N VAL A 163 2.33 -13.04 8.78
CA VAL A 163 1.89 -13.46 7.45
C VAL A 163 1.66 -12.26 6.53
N VAL A 164 0.99 -11.22 7.03
CA VAL A 164 0.72 -10.00 6.27
C VAL A 164 2.02 -9.25 5.94
N LEU A 165 2.97 -9.16 6.87
CA LEU A 165 4.26 -8.54 6.62
C LEU A 165 5.10 -9.33 5.62
N ALA A 166 5.07 -10.68 5.66
CA ALA A 166 5.69 -11.51 4.65
C ALA A 166 5.09 -11.22 3.26
N ALA A 167 3.76 -11.17 3.14
CA ALA A 167 3.08 -10.82 1.90
C ALA A 167 3.43 -9.41 1.38
N ILE A 168 3.49 -8.42 2.28
CA ILE A 168 3.86 -7.03 1.96
C ILE A 168 5.31 -6.94 1.49
N SER A 169 6.23 -7.67 2.13
CA SER A 169 7.64 -7.68 1.74
C SER A 169 7.84 -8.10 0.28
N GLN A 170 6.98 -9.02 -0.18
CA GLN A 170 6.92 -9.48 -1.57
C GLN A 170 6.19 -8.46 -2.47
N ASN A 171 5.04 -7.95 -2.04
CA ASN A 171 4.27 -6.96 -2.78
C ASN A 171 3.49 -6.04 -1.83
N GLY A 172 3.85 -4.76 -1.74
CA GLY A 172 3.22 -3.78 -0.86
C GLY A 172 1.73 -3.55 -1.15
N LEU A 173 1.25 -3.89 -2.35
CA LEU A 173 -0.19 -3.87 -2.65
C LEU A 173 -0.98 -4.99 -1.92
N ALA A 174 -0.30 -6.00 -1.38
CA ALA A 174 -0.91 -7.06 -0.58
C ALA A 174 -1.61 -6.53 0.67
N LEU A 175 -1.25 -5.33 1.15
CA LEU A 175 -1.94 -4.62 2.23
C LEU A 175 -3.46 -4.57 2.03
N GLN A 176 -3.93 -4.50 0.77
CA GLN A 176 -5.37 -4.46 0.47
C GLN A 176 -6.14 -5.69 0.98
N PHE A 177 -5.47 -6.82 1.19
CA PHE A 177 -6.08 -8.07 1.63
C PHE A 177 -6.00 -8.27 3.15
N ALA A 178 -5.13 -7.53 3.84
CA ALA A 178 -5.02 -7.56 5.30
C ALA A 178 -6.35 -7.18 5.98
N SER A 179 -6.48 -7.57 7.25
CA SER A 179 -7.60 -7.22 8.10
C SER A 179 -7.70 -5.69 8.33
N ALA A 180 -8.85 -5.22 8.81
CA ALA A 180 -9.04 -3.79 9.05
C ALA A 180 -8.07 -3.26 10.11
N GLU A 181 -7.82 -4.05 11.15
CA GLU A 181 -6.94 -3.73 12.26
C GLU A 181 -5.49 -3.54 11.80
N LEU A 182 -5.00 -4.41 10.88
CA LEU A 182 -3.66 -4.29 10.34
C LEU A 182 -3.53 -3.17 9.29
N LYS A 183 -4.61 -2.83 8.59
CA LYS A 183 -4.66 -1.64 7.71
C LYS A 183 -4.65 -0.32 8.47
N ASP A 184 -5.00 -0.36 9.75
CA ASP A 184 -4.92 0.77 10.66
C ASP A 184 -3.64 0.77 11.52
N ASN A 185 -2.76 -0.21 11.32
CA ASN A 185 -1.49 -0.27 12.02
C ASN A 185 -0.43 0.53 11.27
N GLN A 186 0.06 1.61 11.88
CA GLN A 186 1.06 2.50 11.28
C GLN A 186 2.29 1.76 10.73
N GLU A 187 2.86 0.82 11.51
CA GLU A 187 4.07 0.10 11.10
C GLU A 187 3.82 -0.79 9.87
N VAL A 188 2.66 -1.43 9.79
CA VAL A 188 2.27 -2.27 8.64
C VAL A 188 2.02 -1.40 7.41
N VAL A 189 1.33 -0.28 7.57
CA VAL A 189 1.09 0.69 6.49
C VAL A 189 2.40 1.27 5.97
N LEU A 190 3.29 1.67 6.89
CA LEU A 190 4.61 2.20 6.56
C LEU A 190 5.45 1.16 5.80
N ALA A 191 5.45 -0.11 6.23
CA ALA A 191 6.11 -1.19 5.52
C ALA A 191 5.57 -1.36 4.08
N ALA A 192 4.25 -1.26 3.89
CA ALA A 192 3.64 -1.39 2.58
C ALA A 192 4.01 -0.25 1.62
N VAL A 193 3.99 1.00 2.07
CA VAL A 193 4.35 2.14 1.23
C VAL A 193 5.85 2.22 0.95
N ASN A 194 6.69 1.80 1.91
CA ASN A 194 8.14 1.67 1.71
C ASN A 194 8.49 0.58 0.70
N GLN A 195 7.71 -0.51 0.64
CA GLN A 195 7.92 -1.55 -0.36
C GLN A 195 7.40 -1.11 -1.74
N ASN A 196 6.23 -0.47 -1.79
CA ASN A 196 5.62 0.05 -3.01
C ASN A 196 4.81 1.32 -2.72
N GLY A 197 5.27 2.49 -3.17
CA GLY A 197 4.63 3.78 -2.91
C GLY A 197 3.20 3.87 -3.46
N LYS A 198 2.84 3.05 -4.47
CA LYS A 198 1.45 2.93 -4.94
C LYS A 198 0.54 2.23 -3.93
N ALA A 199 1.07 1.57 -2.91
CA ALA A 199 0.28 1.03 -1.79
C ALA A 199 -0.49 2.13 -1.06
N LEU A 200 -0.07 3.40 -1.15
CA LEU A 200 -0.83 4.55 -0.68
C LEU A 200 -2.27 4.61 -1.24
N GLN A 201 -2.54 4.01 -2.40
CA GLN A 201 -3.92 3.93 -2.91
C GLN A 201 -4.82 2.99 -2.09
N ARG A 202 -4.21 2.03 -1.36
CA ARG A 202 -4.87 0.95 -0.61
C ARG A 202 -4.92 1.19 0.91
N VAL A 203 -4.30 2.25 1.42
CA VAL A 203 -4.37 2.63 2.83
C VAL A 203 -5.70 3.33 3.15
N LEU A 204 -6.06 3.38 4.43
CA LEU A 204 -7.23 4.14 4.89
C LEU A 204 -7.05 5.64 4.60
N PRO A 205 -8.14 6.41 4.43
CA PRO A 205 -8.05 7.84 4.10
C PRO A 205 -7.20 8.66 5.07
N GLU A 206 -7.21 8.30 6.36
CA GLU A 206 -6.45 8.95 7.43
C GLU A 206 -4.94 8.91 7.15
N TRP A 207 -4.42 7.74 6.74
CA TRP A 207 -3.01 7.54 6.37
C TRP A 207 -2.57 8.29 5.11
N LYS A 208 -3.51 8.79 4.30
CA LYS A 208 -3.18 9.61 3.12
C LYS A 208 -2.90 11.07 3.46
N ASN A 209 -3.23 11.47 4.70
CA ASN A 209 -2.90 12.77 5.30
C ASN A 209 -1.81 12.63 6.37
N ASP A 210 -1.29 11.41 6.60
CA ASP A 210 -0.18 11.20 7.52
C ASP A 210 1.13 11.60 6.82
N PRO A 211 1.85 12.60 7.34
CA PRO A 211 3.04 13.13 6.67
C PRO A 211 4.18 12.11 6.54
N ASP A 212 4.38 11.23 7.53
CA ASP A 212 5.44 10.22 7.48
C ASP A 212 5.11 9.13 6.45
N ILE A 213 3.85 8.66 6.38
CA ILE A 213 3.39 7.70 5.36
C ILE A 213 3.47 8.31 3.96
N VAL A 214 3.00 9.56 3.79
CA VAL A 214 3.02 10.24 2.50
C VAL A 214 4.45 10.49 2.03
N LEU A 215 5.34 10.90 2.93
CA LEU A 215 6.76 11.10 2.63
C LEU A 215 7.39 9.78 2.18
N ALA A 216 7.20 8.71 2.93
CA ALA A 216 7.68 7.38 2.58
C ALA A 216 7.16 6.92 1.21
N ALA A 217 5.87 7.08 0.95
CA ALA A 217 5.26 6.72 -0.33
C ALA A 217 5.84 7.49 -1.51
N LEU A 218 6.07 8.81 -1.35
CA LEU A 218 6.65 9.66 -2.39
C LEU A 218 8.14 9.40 -2.62
N GLN A 219 8.89 9.12 -1.55
CA GLN A 219 10.30 8.72 -1.64
C GLN A 219 10.45 7.40 -2.40
N GLN A 220 9.54 6.46 -2.19
CA GLN A 220 9.53 5.18 -2.91
C GLN A 220 9.11 5.37 -4.38
N ASN A 221 8.01 6.11 -4.62
CA ASN A 221 7.48 6.36 -5.97
C ASN A 221 6.72 7.68 -6.03
N THR A 222 7.29 8.66 -6.72
CA THR A 222 6.68 9.99 -6.91
C THR A 222 5.29 9.94 -7.56
N LYS A 223 4.99 8.92 -8.37
CA LYS A 223 3.64 8.72 -8.95
C LYS A 223 2.59 8.39 -7.88
N ALA A 224 2.97 8.12 -6.63
CA ALA A 224 2.05 8.00 -5.51
C ALA A 224 1.32 9.32 -5.21
N ARG A 225 1.87 10.46 -5.68
CA ARG A 225 1.27 11.80 -5.52
C ARG A 225 -0.20 11.86 -5.90
N LYS A 226 -0.61 11.16 -6.97
CA LYS A 226 -2.01 11.14 -7.43
C LYS A 226 -3.00 10.57 -6.42
N TYR A 227 -2.52 9.87 -5.40
CA TYR A 227 -3.33 9.29 -4.33
C TYR A 227 -3.41 10.16 -3.08
N ILE A 228 -2.64 11.25 -3.02
CA ILE A 228 -2.64 12.20 -1.91
C ILE A 228 -3.82 13.18 -2.10
N PRO A 229 -4.64 13.44 -1.05
CA PRO A 229 -5.69 14.45 -1.08
C PRO A 229 -5.15 15.83 -1.47
N LYS A 230 -5.91 16.56 -2.29
CA LYS A 230 -5.49 17.90 -2.76
C LYS A 230 -5.40 18.89 -1.62
N GLU A 231 -6.30 18.75 -0.66
CA GLU A 231 -6.39 19.57 0.56
C GLU A 231 -5.10 19.46 1.36
N PHE A 232 -4.56 18.25 1.52
CA PHE A 232 -3.30 18.02 2.21
C PHE A 232 -2.09 18.58 1.45
N ILE A 233 -2.09 18.48 0.12
CA ILE A 233 -1.07 19.13 -0.72
C ILE A 233 -1.11 20.65 -0.57
N THR A 234 -2.29 21.26 -0.56
CA THR A 234 -2.47 22.70 -0.36
C THR A 234 -1.97 23.11 1.02
N LEU A 235 -2.33 22.34 2.05
CA LEU A 235 -1.90 22.56 3.43
C LEU A 235 -0.37 22.55 3.58
N ILE A 236 0.33 21.60 2.95
CA ILE A 236 1.81 21.56 2.94
C ILE A 236 2.39 22.84 2.31
N LYS A 237 1.81 23.31 1.20
CA LYS A 237 2.28 24.52 0.51
C LYS A 237 2.07 25.77 1.35
N GLU A 238 0.90 25.92 1.96
CA GLU A 238 0.57 27.04 2.84
C GLU A 238 1.47 27.04 4.08
N SER A 239 1.71 25.88 4.67
CA SER A 239 2.60 25.75 5.85
C SER A 239 4.02 26.21 5.55
N LEU A 240 4.55 25.90 4.37
CA LEU A 240 5.89 26.35 3.97
C LEU A 240 5.95 27.82 3.56
N GLN A 241 4.88 28.38 2.99
CA GLN A 241 4.79 29.82 2.75
C GLN A 241 4.68 30.60 4.06
N VAL A 242 3.98 30.04 5.05
CA VAL A 242 3.95 30.57 6.41
C VAL A 242 5.35 30.47 7.02
N ASP A 243 6.08 29.37 6.86
CA ASP A 243 7.46 29.25 7.36
C ASP A 243 8.46 30.15 6.62
N GLU A 244 8.35 30.37 5.31
CA GLU A 244 9.15 31.38 4.60
C GLU A 244 8.87 32.78 5.16
N ASN A 245 7.61 33.12 5.38
CA ASN A 245 7.23 34.39 6.00
C ASN A 245 7.66 34.47 7.48
N VAL A 246 7.61 33.37 8.25
CA VAL A 246 8.05 33.31 9.65
C VAL A 246 9.57 33.37 9.74
N TYR A 247 10.29 32.76 8.80
CA TYR A 247 11.74 32.86 8.66
C TYR A 247 12.15 34.26 8.18
N GLU A 248 11.39 34.88 7.27
CA GLU A 248 11.60 36.26 6.82
C GLU A 248 11.26 37.27 7.93
N ILE A 249 10.22 37.02 8.73
CA ILE A 249 9.88 37.78 9.94
C ILE A 249 10.96 37.56 11.00
N ALA A 250 11.43 36.35 11.25
CA ALA A 250 12.49 36.04 12.21
C ALA A 250 13.84 36.63 11.80
N THR A 251 14.19 36.60 10.51
CA THR A 251 15.40 37.25 9.98
C THR A 251 15.26 38.77 9.85
N ARG A 252 14.05 39.33 9.69
CA ARG A 252 13.78 40.77 9.86
C ARG A 252 13.89 41.17 11.33
N GLN A 253 13.41 40.35 12.27
CA GLN A 253 13.57 40.59 13.71
C GLN A 253 15.05 40.55 14.12
N HIS A 254 15.83 39.58 13.60
CA HIS A 254 17.27 39.49 13.86
C HIS A 254 18.09 40.60 13.17
N ARG A 255 17.61 41.17 12.06
CA ARG A 255 18.23 42.36 11.43
C ARG A 255 17.92 43.68 12.14
N ILE A 256 16.90 43.70 13.00
CA ILE A 256 16.58 44.86 13.83
C ILE A 256 17.50 44.89 15.08
N ASP A 257 17.92 43.73 15.58
CA ASP A 257 18.79 43.64 16.77
C ASP A 257 20.25 44.10 16.52
N ASP A 258 20.80 43.94 15.32
CA ASP A 258 22.18 44.38 14.99
C ASP A 258 22.28 45.89 14.73
N HIS A 259 21.27 46.51 14.12
CA HIS A 259 21.25 47.96 13.89
C HIS A 259 20.90 48.73 15.16
N ILE A 260 20.01 48.20 16.01
CA ILE A 260 19.69 48.79 17.30
C ILE A 260 20.88 48.63 18.27
N SER A 261 21.62 47.52 18.26
CA SER A 261 22.82 47.35 19.11
C SER A 261 23.97 48.31 18.76
N GLN A 262 24.18 48.64 17.48
CA GLN A 262 25.19 49.63 17.07
C GLN A 262 24.77 51.08 17.39
N ILE A 263 23.48 51.39 17.27
CA ILE A 263 22.94 52.71 17.63
C ILE A 263 22.98 52.89 19.16
N ILE A 264 22.57 51.89 19.94
CA ILE A 264 22.62 51.90 21.40
C ILE A 264 24.07 51.98 21.92
N SER A 265 25.02 51.28 21.29
CA SER A 265 26.45 51.31 21.69
C SER A 265 27.13 52.65 21.39
N SER A 266 26.75 53.35 20.31
CA SER A 266 27.27 54.69 19.99
C SER A 266 26.66 55.80 20.87
N PHE A 267 25.44 55.60 21.36
CA PHE A 267 24.71 56.59 22.17
C PHE A 267 25.12 56.55 23.66
N LEU A 268 25.57 55.41 24.18
CA LEU A 268 25.92 55.23 25.60
C LEU A 268 27.32 55.77 26.00
N LEU A 269 28.14 56.24 25.06
CA LEU A 269 29.52 56.70 25.31
C LEU A 269 29.69 58.22 25.56
N THR A 270 28.62 59.03 25.46
CA THR A 270 28.69 60.49 25.64
C THR A 270 27.76 61.00 26.74
N LYS A 271 28.23 60.82 27.99
CA LYS A 271 28.01 61.66 29.19
C LYS A 271 26.58 62.00 29.67
N LYS A 272 26.31 61.47 30.88
CA LYS A 272 25.87 62.12 32.14
C LYS A 272 24.55 62.93 32.19
N ALA A 273 23.75 62.47 33.16
CA ALA A 273 22.87 63.19 34.10
C ALA A 273 21.43 63.50 33.68
N ASP A 274 20.53 62.87 34.45
CA ASP A 274 19.34 63.42 35.10
C ASP A 274 18.19 63.97 34.26
N THR A 275 17.08 63.21 34.31
CA THR A 275 15.66 63.65 34.30
C THR A 275 15.23 64.56 33.13
N TYR A 276 14.26 64.19 32.32
CA TYR A 276 12.89 63.93 32.76
C TYR A 276 12.22 62.97 31.78
N ARG A 277 11.12 62.39 32.30
CA ARG A 277 9.95 61.92 31.55
C ARG A 277 9.79 62.68 30.23
N GLU A 278 9.10 62.00 29.31
CA GLU A 278 8.32 62.65 28.26
C GLU A 278 9.09 63.00 26.95
N ILE A 279 8.97 62.16 25.90
CA ILE A 279 8.51 62.63 24.56
C ILE A 279 7.49 61.60 24.02
N ASP A 280 6.22 61.98 24.09
CA ASP A 280 5.07 61.44 23.35
C ASP A 280 4.49 60.04 23.65
N LEU A 281 4.97 59.37 24.69
CA LEU A 281 4.08 58.98 25.80
C LEU A 281 3.67 60.22 26.67
N ILE A 282 4.19 61.41 26.33
CA ILE A 282 3.58 62.73 26.58
C ILE A 282 2.21 62.84 25.92
N LEU A 283 1.98 62.40 24.68
CA LEU A 283 0.96 63.12 23.92
C LEU A 283 -0.47 62.64 24.12
N HIS A 284 -0.78 61.35 24.34
CA HIS A 284 -2.19 60.93 24.51
C HIS A 284 -2.42 59.68 25.39
N LEU A 285 -1.71 59.64 26.53
CA LEU A 285 -2.35 59.23 27.80
C LEU A 285 -2.97 60.45 28.53
N SER A 286 -3.15 61.58 27.84
CA SER A 286 -4.19 62.56 28.19
C SER A 286 -5.47 62.14 27.43
N SER A 287 -6.63 61.84 28.02
CA SER A 287 -7.22 62.30 29.28
C SER A 287 -8.25 61.29 29.82
N ASN A 288 -8.22 61.12 31.15
CA ASN A 288 -9.31 60.69 32.04
C ASN A 288 -10.03 59.36 31.79
N THR A 289 -9.65 58.31 32.55
CA THR A 289 -10.28 58.00 33.86
C THR A 289 -9.64 56.72 34.44
N GLU A 290 -9.09 56.85 35.65
CA GLU A 290 -8.29 55.83 36.37
C GLU A 290 -9.07 54.56 36.76
N ASP A 291 -10.41 54.56 36.69
CA ASP A 291 -11.23 53.42 37.11
C ASP A 291 -11.21 52.23 36.12
N ASN A 292 -10.80 52.44 34.87
CA ASN A 292 -10.73 51.37 33.86
C ASN A 292 -9.40 50.60 33.87
N LEU A 293 -8.32 51.19 34.39
CA LEU A 293 -7.00 50.57 34.41
C LEU A 293 -6.90 49.47 35.49
N THR A 294 -7.53 49.67 36.64
CA THR A 294 -7.56 48.67 37.71
C THR A 294 -8.46 47.48 37.36
N PHE A 295 -9.58 47.72 36.64
CA PHE A 295 -10.46 46.67 36.14
C PHE A 295 -9.78 45.80 35.07
N ILE A 296 -9.13 46.41 34.09
CA ILE A 296 -8.45 45.69 32.99
C ILE A 296 -7.17 44.98 33.49
N GLN A 297 -6.40 45.59 34.40
CA GLN A 297 -5.24 44.91 34.99
C GLN A 297 -5.64 43.70 35.84
N SER A 298 -6.72 43.79 36.63
CA SER A 298 -7.21 42.64 37.41
C SER A 298 -7.72 41.50 36.55
N GLN A 299 -8.36 41.81 35.41
CA GLN A 299 -8.92 40.79 34.52
C GLN A 299 -7.87 40.13 33.61
N VAL A 300 -6.86 40.90 33.20
CA VAL A 300 -5.74 40.38 32.40
C VAL A 300 -4.81 39.51 33.26
N GLU A 301 -4.61 39.82 34.54
CA GLU A 301 -3.79 38.99 35.43
C GLU A 301 -4.50 37.70 35.89
N GLU A 302 -5.83 37.73 36.07
CA GLU A 302 -6.63 36.54 36.42
C GLU A 302 -6.80 35.57 35.23
N ASP A 303 -7.01 36.09 34.01
CA ASP A 303 -7.17 35.25 32.80
C ASP A 303 -5.84 34.77 32.19
N ALA A 304 -4.77 35.58 32.26
CA ALA A 304 -3.45 35.16 31.76
C ALA A 304 -2.81 34.06 32.61
N SER A 305 -3.17 33.96 33.89
CA SER A 305 -2.67 32.92 34.80
C SER A 305 -3.34 31.56 34.58
N ARG A 306 -4.55 31.51 34.00
CA ARG A 306 -5.27 30.26 33.70
C ARG A 306 -4.94 29.66 32.33
N LEU A 307 -4.53 30.48 31.36
CA LEU A 307 -4.35 30.04 29.96
C LEU A 307 -2.90 29.74 29.57
N LYS A 308 -1.90 30.11 30.37
CA LYS A 308 -0.51 30.04 29.91
C LYS A 308 0.18 28.68 30.01
N TYR A 309 -0.39 27.70 30.72
CA TYR A 309 0.18 26.34 30.78
C TYR A 309 -0.92 25.33 31.07
N VAL A 310 -1.65 24.91 30.02
CA VAL A 310 -2.41 23.65 30.11
C VAL A 310 -1.64 22.60 29.33
N ASP A 311 -1.03 21.69 30.06
CA ASP A 311 -0.34 20.52 29.53
C ASP A 311 -1.31 19.70 28.65
N PRO A 312 -0.98 19.41 27.37
CA PRO A 312 -1.81 18.61 26.47
C PRO A 312 -2.14 17.21 27.02
N ASP A 313 -1.34 16.67 27.94
CA ASP A 313 -1.55 15.37 28.56
C ASP A 313 -2.41 15.44 29.84
N HIS A 314 -2.93 16.62 30.19
CA HIS A 314 -3.77 16.80 31.38
C HIS A 314 -5.12 16.05 31.24
N PRO A 315 -5.54 15.23 32.21
CA PRO A 315 -6.72 14.36 32.10
C PRO A 315 -8.05 15.09 31.78
N HIS A 316 -8.12 16.37 32.16
CA HIS A 316 -9.27 17.24 31.93
C HIS A 316 -9.02 18.33 30.88
N TYR A 317 -7.96 18.22 30.06
CA TYR A 317 -7.61 19.19 29.00
C TYR A 317 -8.82 19.51 28.10
N LYS A 318 -9.56 18.47 27.72
CA LYS A 318 -10.75 18.58 26.86
C LYS A 318 -11.88 19.37 27.52
N GLU A 319 -12.10 19.23 28.83
CA GLU A 319 -13.12 19.99 29.58
C GLU A 319 -12.69 21.45 29.79
N ILE A 320 -11.41 21.71 30.05
CA ILE A 320 -10.85 23.06 30.21
C ILE A 320 -10.95 23.86 28.90
N VAL A 321 -10.64 23.23 27.77
CA VAL A 321 -10.78 23.85 26.44
C VAL A 321 -12.25 24.06 26.08
N LEU A 322 -13.15 23.13 26.42
CA LEU A 322 -14.60 23.29 26.21
C LEU A 322 -15.21 24.40 27.08
N GLU A 323 -14.75 24.56 28.32
CA GLU A 323 -15.20 25.64 29.22
C GLU A 323 -14.70 27.01 28.74
N ALA A 324 -13.47 27.08 28.21
CA ALA A 324 -12.93 28.27 27.57
C ALA A 324 -13.70 28.65 26.28
N LEU A 325 -14.09 27.66 25.47
CA LEU A 325 -14.92 27.82 24.26
C LEU A 325 -16.35 28.28 24.58
N GLN A 326 -16.94 27.84 25.70
CA GLN A 326 -18.28 28.28 26.13
C GLN A 326 -18.30 29.72 26.67
N LYS A 327 -17.17 30.21 27.19
CA LYS A 327 -17.03 31.56 27.74
C LYS A 327 -16.60 32.61 26.71
N THR A 328 -16.18 32.20 25.52
CA THR A 328 -15.74 33.11 24.45
C THR A 328 -16.80 33.22 23.36
N SER A 329 -17.38 34.42 23.19
CA SER A 329 -18.38 34.71 22.14
C SER A 329 -17.77 35.16 20.81
N ASP A 330 -16.45 35.03 20.65
CA ASP A 330 -15.70 35.58 19.53
C ASP A 330 -15.39 34.49 18.49
N ALA A 331 -16.06 34.59 17.33
CA ALA A 331 -15.94 33.66 16.23
C ALA A 331 -14.51 33.56 15.67
N SER A 332 -13.72 34.63 15.78
CA SER A 332 -12.35 34.69 15.26
C SER A 332 -11.36 33.85 16.10
N VAL A 333 -11.61 33.73 17.41
CA VAL A 333 -10.80 32.90 18.33
C VAL A 333 -11.15 31.42 18.17
N ILE A 334 -12.42 31.10 17.95
CA ILE A 334 -12.89 29.75 17.62
C ILE A 334 -12.28 29.28 16.28
N GLU A 335 -12.27 30.15 15.27
CA GLU A 335 -11.68 29.89 13.95
C GLU A 335 -10.15 29.74 14.04
N ALA A 336 -9.47 30.59 14.82
CA ALA A 336 -8.03 30.49 15.06
C ALA A 336 -7.62 29.23 15.83
N LEU A 337 -8.46 28.73 16.75
CA LEU A 337 -8.22 27.48 17.49
C LEU A 337 -8.56 26.23 16.66
N GLN A 338 -9.58 26.29 15.80
CA GLN A 338 -9.85 25.25 14.80
C GLN A 338 -8.72 25.13 13.78
N HIS A 339 -8.22 26.26 13.26
CA HIS A 339 -7.02 26.32 12.42
C HIS A 339 -5.76 25.85 13.17
N ASN A 340 -5.63 26.17 14.46
CA ASN A 340 -4.48 25.71 15.25
C ASN A 340 -4.47 24.20 15.47
N SER A 341 -5.62 23.52 15.55
CA SER A 341 -5.63 22.06 15.70
C SER A 341 -4.92 21.34 14.53
N GLN A 342 -5.05 21.87 13.30
CA GLN A 342 -4.35 21.38 12.12
C GLN A 342 -2.90 21.90 12.05
N ALA A 343 -2.65 23.15 12.45
CA ALA A 343 -1.30 23.69 12.57
C ALA A 343 -0.45 22.99 13.67
N ILE A 344 -1.09 22.42 14.70
CA ILE A 344 -0.45 21.62 15.76
C ILE A 344 -0.02 20.25 15.22
N VAL A 345 -0.82 19.61 14.36
CA VAL A 345 -0.44 18.35 13.68
C VAL A 345 0.81 18.57 12.80
N LEU A 346 0.92 19.73 12.15
CA LEU A 346 2.07 20.12 11.33
C LEU A 346 3.27 20.62 12.12
N LYS A 347 3.07 21.36 13.23
CA LYS A 347 4.14 21.77 14.16
C LYS A 347 4.85 20.59 14.84
N LYS A 348 4.22 19.42 14.86
CA LYS A 348 4.83 18.17 15.35
C LYS A 348 5.84 17.58 14.36
N LEU A 349 5.87 18.06 13.11
CA LEU A 349 6.87 17.70 12.12
C LEU A 349 8.07 18.65 12.16
N GLU A 350 9.26 18.06 12.16
CA GLU A 350 10.50 18.78 11.89
C GLU A 350 10.38 19.48 10.53
N ILE A 351 10.63 20.79 10.49
CA ILE A 351 10.53 21.66 9.30
C ILE A 351 11.23 21.03 8.08
N ASP A 352 12.32 20.29 8.29
CA ASP A 352 13.07 19.57 7.26
C ASP A 352 12.21 18.54 6.51
N LYS A 353 11.34 17.79 7.21
CA LYS A 353 10.43 16.81 6.61
C LYS A 353 9.37 17.47 5.72
N LEU A 354 8.85 18.62 6.13
CA LEU A 354 7.91 19.40 5.33
C LEU A 354 8.57 19.93 4.06
N GLY A 355 9.81 20.40 4.17
CA GLY A 355 10.63 20.81 3.02
C GLY A 355 10.85 19.67 2.01
N ASP A 356 11.17 18.48 2.47
CA ASP A 356 11.37 17.31 1.61
C ASP A 356 10.08 16.82 0.95
N LEU A 357 8.98 16.80 1.71
CA LEU A 357 7.63 16.55 1.16
C LEU A 357 7.30 17.53 0.03
N TYR A 358 7.52 18.83 0.24
CA TYR A 358 7.22 19.84 -0.76
C TYR A 358 8.06 19.71 -2.02
N LYS A 359 9.37 19.45 -1.90
CA LYS A 359 10.23 19.19 -3.07
C LYS A 359 9.70 18.01 -3.87
N LEU A 360 9.41 16.89 -3.22
CA LEU A 360 8.91 15.68 -3.90
C LEU A 360 7.54 15.91 -4.53
N VAL A 361 6.64 16.62 -3.85
CA VAL A 361 5.36 17.03 -4.41
C VAL A 361 5.53 17.96 -5.62
N GLN A 362 6.55 18.82 -5.70
CA GLN A 362 6.72 19.71 -6.85
C GLN A 362 7.29 19.04 -8.12
N THR A 363 8.15 18.03 -7.97
CA THR A 363 8.89 17.43 -9.09
C THR A 363 8.02 16.85 -10.22
N ASP A 364 6.78 16.45 -9.95
CA ASP A 364 5.84 15.89 -10.94
C ASP A 364 5.20 16.93 -11.87
N GLN A 365 5.53 18.23 -11.74
CA GLN A 365 5.13 19.28 -12.71
C GLN A 365 6.09 19.41 -13.90
N ARG A 366 7.18 18.63 -13.96
CA ARG A 366 8.26 18.77 -14.96
C ARG A 366 8.65 17.47 -15.67
N SER A 367 7.72 16.56 -15.94
CA SER A 367 7.99 15.46 -16.88
C SER A 367 6.79 15.26 -17.82
N PRO A 368 7.03 15.21 -19.14
CA PRO A 368 5.99 15.29 -20.18
C PRO A 368 5.04 14.10 -20.21
#